data_AF-A0A3S3AJL7-F1
#
_entry.id   AF-A0A3S3AJL7-F1
#
_cell.length_a   1.000
_cell.length_b   1.000
_cell.length_c   1.000
_cell.angle_alpha   90.00
_cell.angle_beta   90.00
_cell.angle_gamma   90.00
#
_symmetry.space_group_name_H-M   'P 1'
#
loop_
_entity.id
_entity.type
_entity.pdbx_description
1 polymer ?
#
loop_
_entity_poly.entity_id
_entity_poly.type
_entity_poly.pdbx_seq_one_letter_code
_entity_poly.pdbx_strand_id
1 'polypeptide(L)'
;MGQQSRAAERRWAPVKVSKVVSTRSDDIVHVEAELHGDIHPEWARAFERISRSRQSDLLLHADAEPPRITMTARGDHGDSVEIVVLYAVEEVNLYVRLTLELVGR
;
A
#
# COMPACT_ATOMS: atom_id res chain seq x y z
N MET A 1 7.86 -23.22 21.60
CA MET A 1 7.96 -22.00 20.77
C MET A 1 6.75 -21.89 19.83
N GLY A 2 5.53 -21.65 20.33
CA GLY A 2 4.31 -21.70 19.48
C GLY A 2 3.22 -20.67 19.78
N GLN A 3 3.36 -19.88 20.86
CA GLN A 3 2.37 -18.85 21.21
C GLN A 3 2.82 -17.42 20.87
N GLN A 4 4.13 -17.13 20.91
CA GLN A 4 4.64 -15.78 20.59
C GLN A 4 4.52 -15.44 19.08
N SER A 5 4.77 -16.39 18.17
CA SER A 5 4.57 -16.18 16.73
C SER A 5 3.13 -15.80 16.38
N ARG A 6 2.13 -16.48 16.97
CA ARG A 6 0.72 -16.20 16.69
C ARG A 6 0.24 -14.85 17.22
N ALA A 7 0.84 -14.38 18.32
CA ALA A 7 0.51 -13.07 18.90
C ALA A 7 1.10 -11.91 18.06
N ALA A 8 2.32 -12.09 17.53
CA ALA A 8 2.93 -11.14 16.61
C ALA A 8 2.19 -11.10 15.26
N GLU A 9 1.79 -12.26 14.72
CA GLU A 9 0.97 -12.36 13.49
C GLU A 9 -0.40 -11.69 13.62
N ARG A 10 -1.07 -11.78 14.78
CA ARG A 10 -2.35 -11.09 15.01
C ARG A 10 -2.21 -9.57 15.15
N ARG A 11 -1.03 -9.08 15.54
CA ARG A 11 -0.77 -7.64 15.70
C ARG A 11 -0.54 -6.92 14.36
N TRP A 12 -0.21 -7.67 13.31
CA TRP A 12 0.16 -7.14 12.01
C TRP A 12 -0.60 -7.85 10.88
N ALA A 13 -1.92 -7.71 10.89
CA ALA A 13 -2.72 -8.15 9.74
C ALA A 13 -2.32 -7.34 8.49
N PRO A 14 -2.15 -7.97 7.31
CA PRO A 14 -1.75 -7.27 6.11
C PRO A 14 -2.83 -6.26 5.69
N VAL A 15 -2.39 -5.08 5.23
CA VAL A 15 -3.27 -4.07 4.65
C VAL A 15 -3.79 -4.57 3.32
N LYS A 16 -5.10 -4.45 3.08
CA LYS A 16 -5.73 -4.92 1.83
C LYS A 16 -6.29 -3.73 1.07
N VAL A 17 -6.25 -3.81 -0.25
CA VAL A 17 -7.04 -2.90 -1.10
C VAL A 17 -8.48 -3.42 -1.12
N SER A 18 -9.41 -2.61 -0.64
CA SER A 18 -10.84 -2.97 -0.59
C SER A 18 -11.58 -2.54 -1.84
N LYS A 19 -11.16 -1.44 -2.46
CA LYS A 19 -11.81 -0.84 -3.61
C LYS A 19 -10.80 -0.01 -4.40
N VAL A 20 -10.89 -0.06 -5.73
CA VAL A 20 -10.11 0.76 -6.64
C VAL A 20 -11.08 1.51 -7.54
N VAL A 21 -10.89 2.82 -7.66
CA VAL A 21 -11.65 3.69 -8.56
C VAL A 21 -10.64 4.40 -9.44
N SER A 22 -10.78 4.23 -10.75
CA SER A 22 -10.04 4.99 -11.74
C SER A 22 -10.95 6.01 -12.41
N THR A 23 -10.46 7.24 -12.52
CA THR A 23 -11.10 8.32 -13.27
C THR A 23 -10.12 8.79 -14.34
N ARG A 24 -10.56 8.78 -15.59
CA ARG A 24 -9.77 9.27 -16.72
C ARG A 24 -10.28 10.64 -17.16
N SER A 25 -9.36 11.60 -17.29
CA SER A 25 -9.60 12.90 -17.90
C SER A 25 -8.52 13.12 -18.96
N ASP A 26 -8.90 13.11 -20.24
CA ASP A 26 -7.98 13.19 -21.37
C ASP A 26 -6.86 12.13 -21.28
N ASP A 27 -5.61 12.59 -21.21
CA ASP A 27 -4.38 11.80 -21.08
C ASP A 27 -3.93 11.64 -19.63
N ILE A 28 -4.78 11.92 -18.64
CA ILE A 28 -4.47 11.76 -17.22
C ILE A 28 -5.40 10.73 -16.61
N VAL A 29 -4.81 9.76 -15.91
CA VAL A 29 -5.53 8.76 -15.12
C VAL A 29 -5.27 9.06 -13.66
N HIS A 30 -6.36 9.25 -12.91
CA HIS A 30 -6.35 9.33 -11.47
C HIS A 30 -6.88 8.02 -10.90
N VAL A 31 -6.13 7.42 -9.98
CA VAL A 31 -6.54 6.20 -9.27
C VAL A 31 -6.65 6.51 -7.78
N GLU A 32 -7.78 6.14 -7.19
CA GLU A 32 -7.99 6.10 -5.75
C GLU A 32 -8.21 4.65 -5.32
N ALA A 33 -7.40 4.17 -4.38
CA ALA A 33 -7.52 2.84 -3.81
C ALA A 33 -7.80 2.95 -2.31
N GLU A 34 -8.99 2.51 -1.88
CA GLU A 34 -9.34 2.42 -0.47
C GLU A 34 -8.63 1.21 0.15
N LEU A 35 -8.19 1.39 1.39
CA LEU A 35 -7.46 0.40 2.16
C LEU A 35 -8.31 -0.10 3.31
N HIS A 36 -8.08 -1.36 3.67
CA HIS A 36 -8.66 -2.02 4.82
C HIS A 36 -7.56 -2.61 5.69
N GLY A 37 -7.68 -2.39 7.00
CA GLY A 37 -6.68 -2.75 8.01
C GLY A 37 -6.08 -1.51 8.66
N ASP A 38 -5.33 -1.73 9.75
CA ASP A 38 -4.66 -0.65 10.47
C ASP A 38 -3.39 -0.22 9.72
N ILE A 39 -3.35 1.06 9.31
CA ILE A 39 -2.15 1.66 8.73
C ILE A 39 -1.20 2.05 9.86
N HIS A 40 -0.44 1.08 10.36
CA HIS A 40 0.56 1.34 11.39
C HIS A 40 1.71 2.22 10.86
N PRO A 41 2.41 2.97 11.73
CA PRO A 41 3.50 3.86 11.33
C PRO A 41 4.60 3.18 10.52
N GLU A 42 4.94 1.93 10.82
CA GLU A 42 5.95 1.15 10.10
C GLU A 42 5.49 0.84 8.66
N TRP A 43 4.19 0.57 8.47
CA TRP A 43 3.62 0.38 7.14
C TRP A 43 3.66 1.68 6.33
N ALA A 44 3.25 2.80 6.94
CA ALA A 44 3.29 4.11 6.29
C ALA A 44 4.71 4.53 5.88
N ARG A 45 5.71 4.30 6.74
CA ARG A 45 7.13 4.56 6.43
C ARG A 45 7.65 3.66 5.31
N ALA A 46 7.27 2.38 5.31
CA ALA A 46 7.64 1.46 4.24
C ALA A 46 7.00 1.86 2.91
N PHE A 47 5.73 2.29 2.93
CA PHE A 47 5.04 2.84 1.76
C PHE A 47 5.78 4.07 1.21
N GLU A 48 6.10 5.06 2.05
CA GLU A 48 6.82 6.26 1.64
C GLU A 48 8.21 5.96 1.03
N ARG A 49 8.86 4.88 1.48
CA ARG A 49 10.14 4.44 0.91
C ARG A 49 9.96 3.81 -0.47
N ILE A 50 8.97 2.93 -0.62
CA ILE A 50 8.68 2.21 -1.86
C ILE A 50 8.07 3.14 -2.91
N SER A 51 7.20 4.08 -2.53
CA SER A 51 6.61 5.04 -3.47
C SER A 51 7.68 5.92 -4.11
N ARG A 52 8.65 6.39 -3.31
CA ARG A 52 9.77 7.21 -3.80
C ARG A 52 10.67 6.50 -4.82
N SER A 53 10.81 5.18 -4.76
CA SER A 53 11.63 4.44 -5.73
C SER A 53 10.91 4.22 -7.07
N ARG A 54 9.58 4.35 -7.11
CA ARG A 54 8.76 3.94 -8.26
C ARG A 54 8.51 5.02 -9.32
N GLN A 55 9.11 6.21 -9.22
CA GLN A 55 8.83 7.36 -10.12
C GLN A 55 7.31 7.61 -10.35
N SER A 56 6.48 7.17 -9.41
CA SER A 56 5.03 7.19 -9.50
C SER A 56 4.53 8.13 -8.40
N ASP A 57 3.58 9.01 -8.73
CA ASP A 57 2.98 9.96 -7.78
C ASP A 57 2.00 9.26 -6.83
N LEU A 58 2.49 8.26 -6.10
CA LEU A 58 1.76 7.50 -5.10
C LEU A 58 1.77 8.26 -3.78
N LEU A 59 0.59 8.63 -3.31
CA LEU A 59 0.39 9.34 -2.05
C LEU A 59 -0.51 8.52 -1.13
N LEU A 60 -0.08 8.37 0.12
CA LEU A 60 -0.86 7.72 1.17
C LEU A 60 -1.59 8.77 2.00
N HIS A 61 -2.90 8.59 2.13
CA HIS A 61 -3.77 9.34 3.02
C HIS A 61 -4.14 8.43 4.20
N ALA A 62 -3.20 8.25 5.13
CA ALA A 62 -3.37 7.34 6.26
C ALA A 62 -4.44 7.82 7.25
N ASP A 63 -4.63 9.14 7.37
CA ASP A 63 -5.60 9.76 8.29
C ASP A 63 -7.01 9.90 7.68
N ALA A 64 -7.22 9.45 6.44
CA ALA A 64 -8.54 9.43 5.83
C ALA A 64 -9.40 8.27 6.37
N GLU A 65 -10.73 8.40 6.28
CA GLU A 65 -11.67 7.35 6.66
C GLU A 65 -12.58 6.99 5.46
N PRO A 66 -12.36 5.83 4.78
CA PRO A 66 -11.28 4.86 5.00
C PRO A 66 -9.90 5.39 4.55
N PRO A 67 -8.78 4.82 5.06
CA PRO A 67 -7.45 5.15 4.57
C PRO A 67 -7.35 4.84 3.07
N ARG A 68 -6.59 5.64 2.31
CA ARG A 68 -6.52 5.48 0.85
C ARG A 68 -5.18 5.84 0.25
N ILE A 69 -4.88 5.27 -0.90
CA ILE A 69 -3.78 5.68 -1.77
C ILE A 69 -4.37 6.39 -2.99
N THR A 70 -3.76 7.51 -3.35
CA THR A 70 -4.04 8.16 -4.64
C THR A 70 -2.83 8.09 -5.54
N MET A 71 -3.05 7.91 -6.83
CA MET A 71 -2.02 8.01 -7.85
C MET A 71 -2.53 8.81 -9.04
N THR A 72 -1.66 9.65 -9.60
CA THR A 72 -1.91 10.32 -10.88
C THR A 72 -0.84 9.90 -11.87
N ALA A 73 -1.24 9.48 -13.07
CA ALA A 73 -0.34 9.05 -14.12
C ALA A 73 -0.82 9.53 -15.49
N ARG A 74 0.08 9.61 -16.46
CA ARG A 74 -0.31 9.83 -17.86
C ARG A 74 -0.91 8.54 -18.46
N GLY A 75 -1.89 8.73 -19.34
CA GLY A 75 -2.83 7.71 -19.81
C GLY A 75 -2.31 6.77 -20.90
N ASP A 76 -1.05 6.91 -21.30
CA ASP A 76 -0.33 5.90 -22.10
C ASP A 76 -0.13 4.58 -21.33
N HIS A 77 -0.36 4.59 -20.00
CA HIS A 77 -0.22 3.43 -19.11
C HIS A 77 -1.56 2.90 -18.57
N GLY A 78 -2.72 3.37 -19.05
CA GLY A 78 -4.07 3.25 -18.44
C GLY A 78 -4.39 1.98 -17.65
N ASP A 79 -4.28 0.79 -18.25
CA ASP A 79 -4.61 -0.49 -17.59
C ASP A 79 -3.54 -0.95 -16.59
N SER A 80 -2.30 -0.46 -16.73
CA SER A 80 -1.19 -0.78 -15.83
C SER A 80 -1.20 0.07 -14.57
N VAL A 81 -1.87 1.23 -14.57
CA VAL A 81 -1.86 2.19 -13.47
C VAL A 81 -2.51 1.61 -12.21
N GLU A 82 -3.65 0.93 -12.33
CA GLU A 82 -4.32 0.29 -11.18
C GLU A 82 -3.44 -0.80 -10.55
N ILE A 83 -2.78 -1.59 -11.40
CA ILE A 83 -1.88 -2.67 -11.01
C ILE A 83 -0.67 -2.14 -10.21
N VAL A 84 -0.20 -0.92 -10.50
CA VAL A 84 0.89 -0.29 -9.73
C VAL A 84 0.50 -0.11 -8.27
N VAL A 85 -0.73 0.32 -7.98
CA VAL A 85 -1.21 0.50 -6.59
C VAL A 85 -1.28 -0.82 -5.86
N LEU A 86 -1.84 -1.86 -6.51
CA LEU A 86 -1.92 -3.21 -5.94
C LEU A 86 -0.53 -3.75 -5.61
N TYR A 87 0.42 -3.65 -6.55
CA TYR A 87 1.79 -4.09 -6.30
C TYR A 87 2.51 -3.28 -5.21
N ALA A 88 2.24 -1.98 -5.09
CA ALA A 88 2.82 -1.18 -4.03
C ALA A 88 2.34 -1.67 -2.66
N VAL A 89 1.04 -1.94 -2.50
CA VAL A 89 0.48 -2.47 -1.25
C VAL A 89 1.07 -3.83 -0.88
N GLU A 90 1.15 -4.76 -1.84
CA GLU A 90 1.74 -6.09 -1.61
C GLU A 90 3.24 -6.03 -1.27
N GLU A 91 4.00 -5.17 -1.95
CA GLU A 91 5.42 -4.98 -1.66
C GLU A 91 5.64 -4.40 -0.25
N VAL A 92 4.81 -3.45 0.17
CA VAL A 92 4.88 -2.89 1.52
C VAL A 92 4.51 -3.94 2.57
N ASN A 93 3.46 -4.72 2.35
CA ASN A 93 3.08 -5.83 3.24
C ASN A 93 4.24 -6.83 3.39
N LEU A 94 4.87 -7.23 2.28
CA LEU A 94 6.01 -8.13 2.29
C LEU A 94 7.21 -7.52 3.03
N TYR A 95 7.53 -6.26 2.75
CA TYR A 95 8.65 -5.55 3.39
C TYR A 95 8.47 -5.48 4.91
N VAL A 96 7.28 -5.09 5.38
CA VAL A 96 6.98 -5.01 6.82
C VAL A 96 7.09 -6.39 7.44
N ARG A 97 6.50 -7.41 6.83
CA ARG A 97 6.57 -8.79 7.31
C ARG A 97 8.01 -9.29 7.45
N LEU A 98 8.82 -9.13 6.40
CA LEU A 98 10.23 -9.55 6.42
C LEU A 98 11.03 -8.77 7.47
N THR A 99 10.77 -7.47 7.62
CA THR A 99 11.45 -6.64 8.64
C THR A 99 11.12 -7.15 10.05
N LEU A 100 9.86 -7.48 10.32
CA LEU A 100 9.44 -8.03 11.61
C LEU A 100 10.05 -9.41 11.87
N GLU A 101 10.08 -10.28 10.85
CA GLU A 101 10.70 -11.61 10.94
C GLU A 101 12.22 -11.53 11.22
N LEU A 102 12.90 -10.51 10.68
CA LEU A 102 14.34 -10.31 10.85
C LEU A 102 14.71 -9.64 12.19
N VAL A 103 13.86 -8.73 12.69
CA VAL A 103 14.08 -8.02 13.97
C VAL A 103 13.56 -8.82 15.18
N GLY A 104 12.64 -9.76 14.97
CA GLY A 104 12.08 -10.65 16.00
C GLY A 104 12.95 -11.87 16.39
N ARG A 105 14.24 -11.87 16.03
CA ARG A 105 15.25 -12.79 16.56
C ARG A 105 16.07 -12.11 17.64
#